data_AF-A0A0G3M6X4-F1
#
_entry.id   AF-A0A0G3M6X4-F1
#
_cell.length_a   1.000
_cell.length_b   1.000
_cell.length_c   1.000
_cell.angle_alpha   90.00
_cell.angle_beta   90.00
_cell.angle_gamma   90.00
#
_symmetry.space_group_name_H-M   'P 1'
#
loop_
_entity.id
_entity.type
_entity.pdbx_description
1 polymer ?
#
loop_
_entity_poly.entity_id
_entity_poly.type
_entity_poly.pdbx_seq_one_letter_code
_entity_poly.pdbx_strand_id
1 'polypeptide(L)'
;MIMKKTFLFVLMTFFMSCGTLSAQLDYIFMLDNGGSLDKSEYLVMRRGAIKLMEQLIACNPENRVAVVQYGTGVFDNDTGVYKPLIYIESDFTNDFFTAQNFERRLDFGDYFQQSMGLVGDALDGIPNPDIISPQKTLNSLQQTRVVVFTDAERASTGLNSYLVNPAFAANYGSYEAFANVMDFKINRGIRFTVIHANTNNDAILAAASIASPNGSYTGPLETVAQDPSNGHARSYFNRTNGFHMMAGETNYWKDLAETICVSSDRNIDFLYEPGQCIHATSDLQGYYHLPAGITLKELKLDLINLQTGAVYPVNAYPVLSGNFFTFNFVTYSFDDALSAGSTGPHKFRLTMIDSYGNVAYSWNKYPYFDFDIDMSCQTPLNARSSVEEKFITLTPNPTHGLFKAILNKEITSGTLEVSDMTGNTVFNKIVRGEKEIEIDLTARKEGVYMVRVTTDKNEIYSEKVIKK
;
A
#
# COMPACT_ATOMS: atom_id res chain seq x y z
N MET A 1 36.38 -16.84 -38.86
CA MET A 1 34.99 -16.34 -38.99
C MET A 1 34.02 -16.88 -37.94
N ILE A 2 34.37 -17.95 -37.19
CA ILE A 2 33.50 -18.59 -36.18
C ILE A 2 33.49 -17.82 -34.83
N MET A 3 34.62 -17.26 -34.39
CA MET A 3 34.76 -16.55 -33.11
C MET A 3 33.88 -15.29 -32.96
N LYS A 4 33.58 -14.57 -34.05
CA LYS A 4 32.73 -13.37 -34.03
C LYS A 4 31.26 -13.69 -33.73
N LYS A 5 30.77 -14.87 -34.16
CA LYS A 5 29.38 -15.29 -33.93
C LYS A 5 29.19 -15.79 -32.49
N THR A 6 30.18 -16.49 -31.93
CA THR A 6 30.14 -16.93 -30.53
C THR A 6 30.22 -15.75 -29.55
N PHE A 7 31.06 -14.75 -29.85
CA PHE A 7 31.13 -13.53 -29.04
C PHE A 7 29.82 -12.73 -29.07
N LEU A 8 29.18 -12.60 -30.25
CA LEU A 8 27.90 -11.92 -30.38
C LEU A 8 26.77 -12.66 -29.63
N PHE A 9 26.77 -14.00 -29.68
CA PHE A 9 25.82 -14.81 -28.93
C PHE A 9 26.01 -14.63 -27.43
N VAL A 10 27.24 -14.73 -26.91
CA VAL A 10 27.56 -14.51 -25.49
C VAL A 10 27.21 -13.09 -25.05
N LEU A 11 27.46 -12.08 -25.88
CA LEU A 11 27.08 -10.69 -25.60
C LEU A 11 25.55 -10.53 -25.55
N MET A 12 24.81 -11.17 -26.45
CA MET A 12 23.34 -11.19 -26.43
C MET A 12 22.79 -11.92 -25.21
N THR A 13 23.37 -13.07 -24.82
CA THR A 13 22.97 -13.74 -23.58
C THR A 13 23.32 -12.91 -22.34
N PHE A 14 24.40 -12.13 -22.37
CA PHE A 14 24.77 -11.24 -21.26
C PHE A 14 23.84 -10.02 -21.15
N PHE A 15 23.39 -9.46 -22.28
CA PHE A 15 22.36 -8.40 -22.29
C PHE A 15 20.96 -8.93 -21.96
N MET A 16 20.67 -10.20 -22.25
CA MET A 16 19.44 -10.87 -21.83
C MET A 16 19.49 -11.39 -20.37
N SER A 17 20.70 -11.59 -19.80
CA SER A 17 20.91 -12.02 -18.41
C SER A 17 21.19 -10.89 -17.44
N CYS A 18 21.46 -9.67 -17.92
CA CYS A 18 21.18 -8.48 -17.12
C CYS A 18 19.66 -8.43 -16.98
N GLY A 19 19.16 -8.75 -15.78
CA GLY A 19 17.74 -8.73 -15.47
C GLY A 19 17.08 -7.46 -16.02
N THR A 20 15.82 -7.56 -16.39
CA THR A 20 15.00 -6.43 -16.83
C THR A 20 15.22 -5.26 -15.88
N LEU A 21 15.99 -4.25 -16.32
CA LEU A 21 16.05 -2.96 -15.66
C LEU A 21 14.61 -2.42 -15.73
N SER A 22 13.85 -2.61 -14.64
CA SER A 22 12.52 -2.02 -14.55
C SER A 22 12.72 -0.51 -14.57
N ALA A 23 12.20 0.14 -15.61
CA ALA A 23 12.32 1.57 -15.78
C ALA A 23 11.61 2.26 -14.62
N GLN A 24 12.36 3.07 -13.86
CA GLN A 24 11.83 3.90 -12.79
C GLN A 24 10.99 5.02 -13.43
N LEU A 25 9.83 5.33 -12.85
CA LEU A 25 8.92 6.36 -13.34
C LEU A 25 8.51 7.36 -12.26
N ASP A 26 8.39 8.61 -12.69
CA ASP A 26 7.80 9.71 -11.92
C ASP A 26 6.33 9.89 -12.36
N TYR A 27 5.38 9.87 -11.43
CA TYR A 27 3.96 10.05 -11.71
C TYR A 27 3.41 11.33 -11.08
N ILE A 28 2.80 12.19 -11.89
CA ILE A 28 2.01 13.33 -11.40
C ILE A 28 0.56 12.89 -11.36
N PHE A 29 -0.03 12.83 -10.17
CA PHE A 29 -1.46 12.63 -9.98
C PHE A 29 -2.17 13.98 -10.00
N MET A 30 -2.89 14.26 -11.08
CA MET A 30 -3.73 15.44 -11.26
C MET A 30 -5.13 15.14 -10.74
N LEU A 31 -5.53 15.78 -9.65
CA LEU A 31 -6.82 15.58 -8.99
C LEU A 31 -7.72 16.80 -9.19
N ASP A 32 -8.88 16.54 -9.79
CA ASP A 32 -9.90 17.54 -10.05
C ASP A 32 -10.56 18.01 -8.76
N ASN A 33 -10.68 19.33 -8.63
CA ASN A 33 -11.42 19.99 -7.56
C ASN A 33 -12.49 20.92 -8.14
N GLY A 34 -13.01 20.60 -9.32
CA GLY A 34 -14.07 21.32 -9.99
C GLY A 34 -15.33 21.43 -9.13
N GLY A 35 -16.17 22.41 -9.47
CA GLY A 35 -17.42 22.66 -8.74
C GLY A 35 -18.47 21.56 -8.90
N SER A 36 -18.28 20.63 -9.85
CA SER A 36 -19.11 19.45 -10.02
C SER A 36 -18.84 18.36 -8.97
N LEU A 37 -17.64 18.35 -8.36
CA LEU A 37 -17.27 17.38 -7.33
C LEU A 37 -17.67 17.89 -5.95
N ASP A 38 -18.62 17.23 -5.29
CA ASP A 38 -18.92 17.53 -3.89
C ASP A 38 -17.86 16.96 -2.91
N LYS A 39 -18.02 17.22 -1.61
CA LYS A 39 -17.07 16.73 -0.58
C LYS A 39 -17.03 15.20 -0.53
N SER A 40 -18.15 14.52 -0.74
CA SER A 40 -18.25 13.06 -0.72
C SER A 40 -17.63 12.43 -1.97
N GLU A 41 -17.92 12.97 -3.15
CA GLU A 41 -17.35 12.51 -4.42
C GLU A 41 -15.83 12.72 -4.46
N TYR A 42 -15.35 13.85 -3.93
CA TYR A 42 -13.91 14.08 -3.77
C TYR A 42 -13.26 13.00 -2.89
N LEU A 43 -13.89 12.61 -1.77
CA LEU A 43 -13.34 11.55 -0.91
C LEU A 43 -13.24 10.20 -1.65
N VAL A 44 -14.20 9.89 -2.51
CA VAL A 44 -14.19 8.67 -3.34
C VAL A 44 -13.11 8.75 -4.42
N MET A 45 -12.98 9.88 -5.11
CA MET A 45 -11.90 10.13 -6.08
C MET A 45 -10.52 10.01 -5.42
N ARG A 46 -10.35 10.67 -4.26
CA ARG A 46 -9.14 10.62 -3.44
C ARG A 46 -8.79 9.18 -3.07
N ARG A 47 -9.76 8.38 -2.62
CA ARG A 47 -9.54 6.95 -2.32
C ARG A 47 -9.03 6.22 -3.55
N GLY A 48 -9.65 6.41 -4.71
CA GLY A 48 -9.22 5.81 -5.97
C GLY A 48 -7.78 6.17 -6.35
N ALA A 49 -7.43 7.46 -6.23
CA ALA A 49 -6.07 7.94 -6.48
C ALA A 49 -5.05 7.30 -5.52
N ILE A 50 -5.35 7.26 -4.21
CA ILE A 50 -4.49 6.62 -3.21
C ILE A 50 -4.31 5.13 -3.50
N LYS A 51 -5.38 4.41 -3.80
CA LYS A 51 -5.32 2.98 -4.16
C LYS A 51 -4.47 2.75 -5.39
N LEU A 52 -4.54 3.61 -6.41
CA LEU A 52 -3.67 3.51 -7.57
C LEU A 52 -2.20 3.84 -7.24
N MET A 53 -1.94 4.89 -6.46
CA MET A 53 -0.58 5.23 -6.00
C MET A 53 0.08 4.07 -5.25
N GLU A 54 -0.66 3.38 -4.38
CA GLU A 54 -0.18 2.19 -3.68
C GLU A 54 0.30 1.10 -4.63
N GLN A 55 -0.48 0.82 -5.68
CA GLN A 55 -0.11 -0.20 -6.65
C GLN A 55 1.08 0.23 -7.51
N LEU A 56 1.17 1.52 -7.90
CA LEU A 56 2.30 2.02 -8.70
C LEU A 56 3.61 2.03 -7.91
N ILE A 57 3.58 2.45 -6.64
CA ILE A 57 4.75 2.47 -5.76
C ILE A 57 5.18 1.03 -5.39
N ALA A 58 4.23 0.13 -5.16
CA ALA A 58 4.51 -1.30 -4.92
C ALA A 58 5.05 -2.02 -6.16
N CYS A 59 4.59 -1.63 -7.35
CA CYS A 59 4.98 -2.24 -8.62
C CYS A 59 6.49 -2.06 -8.94
N ASN A 60 7.06 -0.90 -8.58
CA ASN A 60 8.50 -0.68 -8.55
C ASN A 60 8.81 0.33 -7.42
N PRO A 61 9.55 -0.05 -6.36
CA PRO A 61 9.85 0.82 -5.21
C PRO A 61 10.61 2.11 -5.53
N GLU A 62 11.23 2.18 -6.71
CA GLU A 62 11.93 3.37 -7.21
C GLU A 62 11.01 4.34 -7.95
N ASN A 63 9.74 3.96 -8.19
CA ASN A 63 8.73 4.87 -8.68
C ASN A 63 8.43 5.94 -7.64
N ARG A 64 8.22 7.17 -8.09
CA ARG A 64 7.86 8.30 -7.23
C ARG A 64 6.57 8.92 -7.72
N VAL A 65 5.80 9.49 -6.81
CA VAL A 65 4.55 10.16 -7.10
C VAL A 65 4.57 11.59 -6.56
N ALA A 66 3.94 12.51 -7.29
CA ALA A 66 3.60 13.84 -6.82
C ALA A 66 2.09 14.03 -6.97
N VAL A 67 1.45 14.67 -5.99
CA VAL A 67 0.00 14.95 -6.04
C VAL A 67 -0.21 16.43 -6.30
N VAL A 68 -0.96 16.72 -7.36
CA VAL A 68 -1.32 18.07 -7.79
C VAL A 68 -2.84 18.15 -7.85
N GLN A 69 -3.39 19.08 -7.10
CA GLN A 69 -4.80 19.43 -7.16
C GLN A 69 -4.98 20.64 -8.07
N TYR A 70 -6.02 20.66 -8.88
CA TYR A 70 -6.33 21.80 -9.75
C TYR A 70 -7.79 22.24 -9.60
N GLY A 71 -8.02 23.54 -9.70
CA GLY A 71 -9.34 24.15 -9.53
C GLY A 71 -9.31 25.64 -9.85
N THR A 72 -10.33 26.39 -9.40
CA THR A 72 -10.40 27.85 -9.69
C THR A 72 -10.50 28.76 -8.48
N GLY A 73 -10.66 28.21 -7.29
CA GLY A 73 -10.57 28.95 -6.04
C GLY A 73 -10.12 28.05 -4.90
N VAL A 74 -9.92 28.65 -3.74
CA VAL A 74 -9.49 27.95 -2.52
C VAL A 74 -10.70 27.33 -1.85
N PHE A 75 -10.61 26.05 -1.50
CA PHE A 75 -11.67 25.32 -0.83
C PHE A 75 -12.10 26.00 0.48
N ASP A 76 -13.41 26.07 0.73
CA ASP A 76 -14.05 26.76 1.86
C ASP A 76 -13.65 28.26 2.00
N ASN A 77 -13.08 28.88 0.95
CA ASN A 77 -12.71 30.30 0.92
C ASN A 77 -12.95 30.91 -0.48
N ASP A 78 -14.21 31.21 -0.78
CA ASP A 78 -14.60 31.86 -2.03
C ASP A 78 -14.14 33.33 -2.06
N THR A 79 -13.07 33.57 -2.80
CA THR A 79 -12.56 34.93 -3.03
C THR A 79 -13.24 35.63 -4.21
N GLY A 80 -14.14 34.94 -4.94
CA GLY A 80 -14.80 35.43 -6.15
C GLY A 80 -13.88 35.57 -7.37
N VAL A 81 -12.63 35.08 -7.29
CA VAL A 81 -11.65 35.15 -8.37
C VAL A 81 -11.47 33.74 -8.96
N TYR A 82 -12.28 33.42 -9.97
CA TYR A 82 -12.25 32.13 -10.66
C TYR A 82 -11.21 32.14 -11.79
N LYS A 83 -9.97 31.83 -11.45
CA LYS A 83 -8.87 31.65 -12.41
C LYS A 83 -8.21 30.29 -12.19
N PRO A 84 -7.51 29.70 -13.17
CA PRO A 84 -6.82 28.43 -12.97
C PRO A 84 -5.82 28.52 -11.83
N LEU A 85 -5.92 27.61 -10.87
CA LEU A 85 -5.00 27.45 -9.75
C LEU A 85 -4.54 25.99 -9.69
N ILE A 86 -3.33 25.78 -9.16
CA ILE A 86 -2.90 24.46 -8.69
C ILE A 86 -2.35 24.50 -7.27
N TYR A 87 -2.48 23.38 -6.58
CA TYR A 87 -1.87 23.11 -5.28
C TYR A 87 -1.06 21.83 -5.37
N ILE A 88 0.25 21.92 -5.15
CA ILE A 88 1.18 20.80 -5.11
C ILE A 88 1.29 20.34 -3.64
N GLU A 89 0.81 19.14 -3.33
CA GLU A 89 0.83 18.60 -1.96
C GLU A 89 2.23 18.20 -1.53
N SER A 90 2.97 17.58 -2.45
CA SER A 90 4.36 17.21 -2.26
C SER A 90 5.10 17.19 -3.59
N ASP A 91 6.42 17.35 -3.53
CA ASP A 91 7.30 16.96 -4.65
C ASP A 91 7.27 15.43 -4.84
N PHE A 92 7.93 14.93 -5.88
CA PHE A 92 8.03 13.50 -6.18
C PHE A 92 8.63 12.72 -5.01
N THR A 93 7.83 11.80 -4.46
CA THR A 93 8.19 10.96 -3.31
C THR A 93 7.82 9.50 -3.55
N ASN A 94 8.61 8.58 -3.01
CA ASN A 94 8.23 7.17 -2.84
C ASN A 94 7.84 6.86 -1.39
N ASP A 95 7.84 7.87 -0.51
CA ASP A 95 7.30 7.76 0.84
C ASP A 95 5.77 7.73 0.77
N PHE A 96 5.22 6.56 1.08
CA PHE A 96 3.79 6.31 1.01
C PHE A 96 2.98 7.24 1.92
N PHE A 97 3.49 7.54 3.13
CA PHE A 97 2.80 8.41 4.07
C PHE A 97 2.61 9.82 3.50
N THR A 98 3.67 10.40 2.94
CA THR A 98 3.63 11.69 2.24
C THR A 98 2.69 11.66 1.04
N ALA A 99 2.74 10.61 0.22
CA ALA A 99 1.96 10.49 -1.00
C ALA A 99 0.43 10.45 -0.79
N GLN A 100 -0.04 9.90 0.34
CA GLN A 100 -1.48 9.74 0.61
C GLN A 100 -2.07 10.80 1.55
N ASN A 101 -1.21 11.52 2.29
CA ASN A 101 -1.64 12.44 3.33
C ASN A 101 -1.94 13.84 2.78
N PHE A 102 -3.00 13.92 1.99
CA PHE A 102 -3.53 15.16 1.46
C PHE A 102 -5.05 15.24 1.64
N GLU A 103 -5.56 16.47 1.67
CA GLU A 103 -6.97 16.81 1.78
C GLU A 103 -7.37 17.73 0.63
N ARG A 104 -8.66 17.97 0.42
CA ARG A 104 -9.13 18.90 -0.62
C ARG A 104 -8.59 20.32 -0.37
N ARG A 105 -8.01 20.95 -1.38
CA ARG A 105 -7.44 22.31 -1.27
C ARG A 105 -8.15 23.35 -2.12
N LEU A 106 -8.75 22.93 -3.22
CA LEU A 106 -9.33 23.81 -4.23
C LEU A 106 -10.82 23.52 -4.44
N ASP A 107 -11.50 24.41 -5.18
CA ASP A 107 -12.92 24.29 -5.51
C ASP A 107 -13.35 25.08 -6.77
N PHE A 108 -14.66 25.07 -7.04
CA PHE A 108 -15.49 25.93 -7.90
C PHE A 108 -15.51 25.68 -9.40
N GLY A 109 -14.42 25.19 -9.98
CA GLY A 109 -14.33 25.00 -11.43
C GLY A 109 -13.05 24.30 -11.80
N ASP A 110 -13.03 23.70 -12.97
CA ASP A 110 -11.94 22.89 -13.47
C ASP A 110 -11.48 23.45 -14.83
N TYR A 111 -10.20 23.84 -14.90
CA TYR A 111 -9.60 24.38 -16.11
C TYR A 111 -8.37 23.55 -16.43
N PHE A 112 -8.57 22.24 -16.65
CA PHE A 112 -7.51 21.24 -16.76
C PHE A 112 -6.42 21.67 -17.75
N GLN A 113 -6.83 22.12 -18.94
CA GLN A 113 -5.87 22.56 -19.96
C GLN A 113 -4.97 23.70 -19.48
N GLN A 114 -5.52 24.69 -18.78
CA GLN A 114 -4.73 25.84 -18.30
C GLN A 114 -3.91 25.47 -17.07
N SER A 115 -4.45 24.64 -16.18
CA SER A 115 -3.74 24.08 -15.02
C SER A 115 -2.52 23.26 -15.43
N MET A 116 -2.55 22.57 -16.59
CA MET A 116 -1.36 21.91 -17.13
C MET A 116 -0.23 22.89 -17.48
N GLY A 117 -0.55 24.14 -17.85
CA GLY A 117 0.45 25.20 -18.01
C GLY A 117 1.17 25.51 -16.70
N LEU A 118 0.42 25.59 -15.60
CA LEU A 118 0.98 25.81 -14.25
C LEU A 118 1.85 24.62 -13.79
N VAL A 119 1.47 23.39 -14.15
CA VAL A 119 2.32 22.20 -13.92
C VAL A 119 3.60 22.28 -14.74
N GLY A 120 3.53 22.80 -15.98
CA GLY A 120 4.69 23.06 -16.82
C GLY A 120 5.67 24.02 -16.15
N ASP A 121 5.17 25.16 -15.65
CA ASP A 121 5.97 26.12 -14.89
C ASP A 121 6.63 25.48 -13.65
N ALA A 122 5.89 24.63 -12.92
CA ALA A 122 6.42 23.92 -11.75
C ALA A 122 7.56 22.95 -12.11
N LEU A 123 7.44 22.22 -13.23
CA LEU A 123 8.47 21.31 -13.73
C LEU A 123 9.71 22.06 -14.22
N ASP A 124 9.50 23.23 -14.83
CA ASP A 124 10.57 24.05 -15.41
C ASP A 124 11.21 25.00 -14.36
N GLY A 125 10.71 24.99 -13.11
CA GLY A 125 11.17 25.85 -12.03
C GLY A 125 10.85 27.33 -12.23
N ILE A 126 9.85 27.64 -13.06
CA ILE A 126 9.40 29.00 -13.36
C ILE A 126 8.46 29.45 -12.24
N PRO A 127 8.78 30.55 -11.52
CA PRO A 127 7.89 31.04 -10.48
C PRO A 127 6.55 31.50 -11.05
N ASN A 128 5.46 30.91 -10.55
CA ASN A 128 4.10 31.30 -10.92
C ASN A 128 3.23 31.53 -9.66
N PRO A 129 2.59 32.70 -9.50
CA PRO A 129 1.75 33.01 -8.34
C PRO A 129 0.47 32.18 -8.25
N ASP A 130 0.05 31.53 -9.34
CA ASP A 130 -1.17 30.71 -9.41
C ASP A 130 -0.91 29.25 -8.97
N ILE A 131 0.36 28.92 -8.69
CA ILE A 131 0.74 27.77 -7.86
C ILE A 131 0.67 28.23 -6.41
N ILE A 132 -0.41 27.90 -5.70
CA ILE A 132 -0.69 28.52 -4.38
C ILE A 132 -0.13 27.73 -3.19
N SER A 133 0.29 26.48 -3.40
CA SER A 133 0.93 25.63 -2.39
C SER A 133 2.28 26.16 -1.90
N PRO A 134 2.75 25.79 -0.70
CA PRO A 134 4.13 26.07 -0.27
C PRO A 134 5.18 25.44 -1.19
N GLN A 135 4.94 24.21 -1.65
CA GLN A 135 5.73 23.57 -2.70
C GLN A 135 5.42 24.25 -4.05
N LYS A 136 6.44 24.83 -4.70
CA LYS A 136 6.26 25.58 -5.97
C LYS A 136 6.79 24.86 -7.21
N THR A 137 7.60 23.81 -7.03
CA THR A 137 8.30 23.13 -8.12
C THR A 137 8.04 21.62 -8.09
N LEU A 138 8.32 20.95 -9.20
CA LEU A 138 8.26 19.48 -9.34
C LEU A 138 9.60 18.99 -9.89
N ASN A 139 10.40 18.32 -9.06
CA ASN A 139 11.76 17.91 -9.43
C ASN A 139 11.77 16.49 -10.02
N SER A 140 11.41 16.37 -11.29
CA SER A 140 11.46 15.10 -12.01
C SER A 140 12.90 14.68 -12.28
N LEU A 141 13.24 13.44 -11.93
CA LEU A 141 14.56 12.83 -12.18
C LEU A 141 14.47 11.67 -13.17
N GLN A 142 13.25 11.21 -13.43
CA GLN A 142 12.94 10.04 -14.24
C GLN A 142 11.96 10.44 -15.34
N GLN A 143 11.59 9.47 -16.20
CA GLN A 143 10.55 9.71 -17.19
C GLN A 143 9.21 9.98 -16.48
N THR A 144 8.63 11.15 -16.72
CA THR A 144 7.39 11.58 -16.11
C THR A 144 6.16 11.06 -16.85
N ARG A 145 5.14 10.69 -16.09
CA ARG A 145 3.78 10.39 -16.56
C ARG A 145 2.78 11.20 -15.75
N VAL A 146 1.63 11.49 -16.36
CA VAL A 146 0.52 12.18 -15.70
C VAL A 146 -0.66 11.22 -15.61
N VAL A 147 -1.22 11.08 -14.42
CA VAL A 147 -2.44 10.33 -14.15
C VAL A 147 -3.51 11.33 -13.74
N VAL A 148 -4.58 11.44 -14.52
CA VAL A 148 -5.63 12.44 -14.33
C VAL A 148 -6.87 11.77 -13.76
N PHE A 149 -7.40 12.31 -12.67
CA PHE A 149 -8.73 12.01 -12.14
C PHE A 149 -9.58 13.26 -12.30
N THR A 150 -10.66 13.15 -13.09
CA THR A 150 -11.54 14.29 -13.41
C THR A 150 -12.94 13.83 -13.78
N ASP A 151 -13.95 14.63 -13.50
CA ASP A 151 -15.31 14.50 -14.03
C ASP A 151 -15.64 15.64 -15.01
N ALA A 152 -14.63 16.45 -15.37
CA ALA A 152 -14.77 17.66 -16.14
C ALA A 152 -15.51 17.47 -17.47
N GLU A 153 -16.34 18.44 -17.78
CA GLU A 153 -16.91 18.59 -19.11
C GLU A 153 -15.83 18.97 -20.12
N ARG A 154 -16.09 18.72 -21.40
CA ARG A 154 -15.23 19.26 -22.45
C ARG A 154 -15.09 20.77 -22.32
N ALA A 155 -16.24 21.45 -22.29
CA ALA A 155 -16.35 22.89 -22.07
C ALA A 155 -17.79 23.25 -21.66
N SER A 156 -17.99 23.56 -20.39
CA SER A 156 -19.27 23.95 -19.81
C SER A 156 -19.13 25.26 -19.06
N THR A 157 -19.71 26.33 -19.62
CA THR A 157 -19.74 27.66 -18.99
C THR A 157 -20.56 27.69 -17.70
N GLY A 158 -21.63 26.88 -17.63
CA GLY A 158 -22.49 26.83 -16.44
C GLY A 158 -21.82 26.16 -15.24
N LEU A 159 -20.91 25.22 -15.49
CA LEU A 159 -20.19 24.47 -14.45
C LEU A 159 -18.76 24.99 -14.23
N ASN A 160 -18.31 25.97 -15.02
CA ASN A 160 -16.91 26.37 -15.12
C ASN A 160 -15.97 25.16 -15.29
N SER A 161 -16.34 24.26 -16.19
CA SER A 161 -15.73 22.94 -16.32
C SER A 161 -15.16 22.73 -17.74
N TYR A 162 -13.85 22.53 -17.84
CA TYR A 162 -13.08 22.62 -19.07
C TYR A 162 -11.88 21.66 -19.11
N LEU A 163 -12.03 20.58 -19.86
CA LEU A 163 -10.90 19.75 -20.33
C LEU A 163 -10.05 20.47 -21.39
N VAL A 164 -10.66 21.37 -22.18
CA VAL A 164 -9.99 22.13 -23.25
C VAL A 164 -9.84 23.60 -22.87
N ASN A 165 -9.04 24.36 -23.63
CA ASN A 165 -8.93 25.79 -23.42
C ASN A 165 -10.29 26.49 -23.68
N PRO A 166 -10.85 27.24 -22.71
CA PRO A 166 -12.13 27.92 -22.85
C PRO A 166 -12.17 28.93 -24.02
N ALA A 167 -11.03 29.57 -24.34
CA ALA A 167 -10.94 30.51 -25.45
C ALA A 167 -11.10 29.84 -26.82
N PHE A 168 -10.85 28.52 -26.89
CA PHE A 168 -10.94 27.71 -28.10
C PHE A 168 -12.01 26.63 -27.99
N ALA A 169 -12.97 26.78 -27.07
CA ALA A 169 -13.96 25.75 -26.78
C ALA A 169 -14.82 25.38 -28.00
N ALA A 170 -15.08 26.32 -28.92
CA ALA A 170 -15.83 26.05 -30.14
C ALA A 170 -15.02 25.30 -31.21
N ASN A 171 -13.69 25.20 -31.06
CA ASN A 171 -12.78 24.69 -32.08
C ASN A 171 -12.46 23.21 -31.80
N TYR A 172 -13.39 22.31 -32.16
CA TYR A 172 -13.19 20.87 -31.99
C TYR A 172 -11.99 20.34 -32.79
N GLY A 173 -11.16 19.52 -32.15
CA GLY A 173 -9.97 18.90 -32.72
C GLY A 173 -8.80 19.85 -32.98
N SER A 174 -8.89 21.11 -32.52
CA SER A 174 -7.84 22.10 -32.76
C SER A 174 -6.67 21.92 -31.79
N TYR A 175 -5.46 22.24 -32.25
CA TYR A 175 -4.27 22.19 -31.41
C TYR A 175 -4.39 23.16 -30.23
N GLU A 176 -4.92 24.35 -30.47
CA GLU A 176 -5.08 25.43 -29.49
C GLU A 176 -6.00 25.04 -28.34
N ALA A 177 -7.06 24.28 -28.62
CA ALA A 177 -7.95 23.71 -27.61
C ALA A 177 -7.20 22.80 -26.62
N PHE A 178 -6.12 22.14 -27.05
CA PHE A 178 -5.32 21.19 -26.26
C PHE A 178 -3.87 21.65 -26.03
N ALA A 179 -3.54 22.93 -26.24
CA ALA A 179 -2.15 23.36 -26.45
C ALA A 179 -1.16 22.90 -25.37
N ASN A 180 -1.46 23.08 -24.07
CA ASN A 180 -0.60 22.63 -22.97
C ASN A 180 -0.50 21.09 -22.89
N VAL A 181 -1.58 20.37 -23.17
CA VAL A 181 -1.54 18.89 -23.22
C VAL A 181 -0.66 18.44 -24.39
N MET A 182 -0.77 19.09 -25.54
CA MET A 182 0.07 18.79 -26.71
C MET A 182 1.54 19.13 -26.44
N ASP A 183 1.82 20.26 -25.79
CA ASP A 183 3.17 20.64 -25.36
C ASP A 183 3.80 19.57 -24.44
N PHE A 184 3.04 19.05 -23.47
CA PHE A 184 3.47 17.94 -22.63
C PHE A 184 3.74 16.67 -23.43
N LYS A 185 2.84 16.28 -24.34
CA LYS A 185 3.00 15.06 -25.15
C LYS A 185 4.18 15.15 -26.13
N ILE A 186 4.31 16.27 -26.82
CA ILE A 186 5.24 16.45 -27.94
C ILE A 186 6.61 16.89 -27.44
N ASN A 187 6.67 17.96 -26.64
CA ASN A 187 7.93 18.59 -26.26
C ASN A 187 8.55 17.96 -25.01
N ARG A 188 7.73 17.45 -24.08
CA ARG A 188 8.20 16.76 -22.86
C ARG A 188 8.14 15.23 -22.96
N GLY A 189 7.51 14.67 -24.00
CA GLY A 189 7.34 13.21 -24.14
C GLY A 189 6.51 12.57 -23.03
N ILE A 190 5.69 13.37 -22.32
CA ILE A 190 4.89 12.93 -21.18
C ILE A 190 3.67 12.16 -21.67
N ARG A 191 3.36 11.06 -20.96
CA ARG A 191 2.19 10.23 -21.23
C ARG A 191 1.09 10.49 -20.21
N PHE A 192 -0.14 10.58 -20.70
CA PHE A 192 -1.34 10.76 -19.91
C PHE A 192 -2.11 9.45 -19.77
N THR A 193 -2.50 9.11 -18.54
CA THR A 193 -3.57 8.16 -18.24
C THR A 193 -4.73 8.93 -17.64
N VAL A 194 -5.93 8.76 -18.18
CA VAL A 194 -7.08 9.57 -17.80
C VAL A 194 -8.20 8.67 -17.26
N ILE A 195 -8.50 8.84 -15.97
CA ILE A 195 -9.65 8.25 -15.28
C ILE A 195 -10.73 9.33 -15.23
N HIS A 196 -11.76 9.16 -16.05
CA HIS A 196 -12.74 10.21 -16.32
C HIS A 196 -14.12 9.77 -15.87
N ALA A 197 -14.79 10.58 -15.06
CA ALA A 197 -16.08 10.27 -14.45
C ALA A 197 -17.22 11.06 -15.12
N ASN A 198 -17.44 10.88 -16.42
CA ASN A 198 -18.45 11.66 -17.15
C ASN A 198 -19.23 10.79 -18.17
N THR A 199 -20.46 11.21 -18.48
CA THR A 199 -21.37 10.55 -19.44
C THR A 199 -21.66 11.39 -20.69
N ASN A 200 -21.26 12.66 -20.70
CA ASN A 200 -21.33 13.54 -21.86
C ASN A 200 -20.37 13.05 -22.95
N ASN A 201 -20.90 12.84 -24.15
CA ASN A 201 -20.12 12.38 -25.29
C ASN A 201 -18.97 13.33 -25.63
N ASP A 202 -19.19 14.65 -25.63
CA ASP A 202 -18.14 15.61 -25.97
C ASP A 202 -17.00 15.58 -24.94
N ALA A 203 -17.34 15.44 -23.65
CA ALA A 203 -16.36 15.25 -22.58
C ALA A 203 -15.56 13.96 -22.76
N ILE A 204 -16.24 12.84 -23.08
CA ILE A 204 -15.60 11.54 -23.34
C ILE A 204 -14.62 11.64 -24.52
N LEU A 205 -15.03 12.28 -25.62
CA LEU A 205 -14.18 12.44 -26.81
C LEU A 205 -12.93 13.26 -26.50
N ALA A 206 -13.07 14.36 -25.75
CA ALA A 206 -11.95 15.21 -25.36
C ALA A 206 -10.99 14.52 -24.37
N ALA A 207 -11.52 13.85 -23.35
CA ALA A 207 -10.72 13.11 -22.36
C ALA A 207 -9.95 11.95 -23.01
N ALA A 208 -10.58 11.23 -23.94
CA ALA A 208 -9.90 10.20 -24.73
C ALA A 208 -8.75 10.75 -25.58
N SER A 209 -8.86 11.99 -26.08
CA SER A 209 -7.80 12.68 -26.81
C SER A 209 -6.66 13.15 -25.92
N ILE A 210 -6.95 13.52 -24.66
CA ILE A 210 -5.93 13.83 -23.66
C ILE A 210 -5.10 12.59 -23.33
N ALA A 211 -5.73 11.42 -23.19
CA ALA A 211 -5.04 10.17 -22.92
C ALA A 211 -3.99 9.82 -23.99
N SER A 212 -2.89 9.21 -23.55
CA SER A 212 -1.78 8.74 -24.40
C SER A 212 -1.94 7.27 -24.80
N PRO A 213 -1.10 6.72 -25.68
CA PRO A 213 -1.18 5.32 -26.10
C PRO A 213 -0.83 4.32 -24.98
N ASN A 214 -1.04 3.03 -25.28
CA ASN A 214 -0.80 1.85 -24.42
C ASN A 214 -1.90 1.56 -23.39
N GLY A 215 -3.13 2.00 -23.66
CA GLY A 215 -4.32 1.48 -22.97
C GLY A 215 -5.19 0.64 -23.90
N SER A 216 -6.34 0.21 -23.39
CA SER A 216 -7.29 -0.66 -24.10
C SER A 216 -8.39 0.10 -24.84
N TYR A 217 -8.54 1.42 -24.63
CA TYR A 217 -9.64 2.17 -25.22
C TYR A 217 -9.44 2.37 -26.73
N THR A 218 -10.38 1.86 -27.52
CA THR A 218 -10.42 1.99 -28.99
C THR A 218 -11.67 2.73 -29.47
N GLY A 219 -12.41 3.33 -28.55
CA GLY A 219 -13.61 4.10 -28.85
C GLY A 219 -13.31 5.44 -29.55
N PRO A 220 -14.36 6.20 -29.87
CA PRO A 220 -14.21 7.48 -30.54
C PRO A 220 -13.48 8.51 -29.65
N LEU A 221 -12.80 9.45 -30.29
CA LEU A 221 -12.07 10.55 -29.65
C LEU A 221 -12.09 11.80 -30.54
N GLU A 222 -11.83 12.96 -29.95
CA GLU A 222 -11.69 14.23 -30.66
C GLU A 222 -10.30 14.31 -31.32
N THR A 223 -10.18 13.95 -32.60
CA THR A 223 -8.86 13.82 -33.24
C THR A 223 -8.18 15.19 -33.34
N VAL A 224 -7.06 15.36 -32.64
CA VAL A 224 -6.26 16.59 -32.65
C VAL A 224 -5.13 16.47 -33.66
N ALA A 225 -4.99 17.46 -34.55
CA ALA A 225 -3.86 17.49 -35.48
C ALA A 225 -2.53 17.48 -34.71
N GLN A 226 -1.58 16.66 -35.16
CA GLN A 226 -0.25 16.48 -34.56
C GLN A 226 -0.19 15.74 -33.21
N ASP A 227 -1.32 15.26 -32.65
CA ASP A 227 -1.24 14.37 -31.48
C ASP A 227 -0.46 13.09 -31.86
N PRO A 228 0.71 12.82 -31.23
CA PRO A 228 1.53 11.63 -31.52
C PRO A 228 0.82 10.32 -31.18
N SER A 229 -0.33 10.40 -30.51
CA SER A 229 -1.12 9.26 -30.07
C SER A 229 -2.20 8.84 -31.08
N ASN A 230 -2.38 9.59 -32.17
CA ASN A 230 -3.40 9.29 -33.19
C ASN A 230 -3.16 7.91 -33.83
N GLY A 231 -4.24 7.15 -34.03
CA GLY A 231 -4.19 5.79 -34.57
C GLY A 231 -3.85 4.70 -33.55
N HIS A 232 -3.68 5.03 -32.27
CA HIS A 232 -3.39 4.07 -31.20
C HIS A 232 -4.52 4.01 -30.16
N ALA A 233 -4.66 2.84 -29.52
CA ALA A 233 -5.54 2.67 -28.37
C ALA A 233 -5.06 3.50 -27.18
N ARG A 234 -6.00 4.11 -26.45
CA ARG A 234 -5.74 5.14 -25.44
C ARG A 234 -5.77 4.57 -24.01
N SER A 235 -4.92 5.12 -23.15
CA SER A 235 -4.93 4.95 -21.69
C SER A 235 -6.05 5.79 -21.06
N TYR A 236 -7.27 5.54 -21.53
CA TYR A 236 -8.48 6.25 -21.16
C TYR A 236 -9.47 5.29 -20.51
N PHE A 237 -9.95 5.65 -19.33
CA PHE A 237 -10.79 4.83 -18.48
C PHE A 237 -12.02 5.63 -18.07
N ASN A 238 -13.09 5.53 -18.88
CA ASN A 238 -14.34 6.19 -18.55
C ASN A 238 -15.08 5.46 -17.44
N ARG A 239 -15.60 6.21 -16.46
CA ARG A 239 -16.37 5.72 -15.32
C ARG A 239 -17.75 6.37 -15.31
N THR A 240 -18.72 5.68 -15.89
CA THR A 240 -20.10 6.18 -16.00
C THR A 240 -20.86 6.20 -14.66
N ASN A 241 -20.30 5.58 -13.61
CA ASN A 241 -20.83 5.54 -12.25
C ASN A 241 -20.06 6.46 -11.30
N GLY A 242 -19.35 7.46 -11.82
CA GLY A 242 -18.44 8.29 -11.05
C GLY A 242 -17.20 7.52 -10.58
N PHE A 243 -16.50 8.07 -9.60
CA PHE A 243 -15.31 7.43 -9.03
C PHE A 243 -15.62 6.23 -8.10
N HIS A 244 -16.90 5.91 -7.91
CA HIS A 244 -17.34 4.82 -7.04
C HIS A 244 -16.91 3.45 -7.57
N MET A 245 -16.61 2.53 -6.65
CA MET A 245 -16.33 1.13 -6.95
C MET A 245 -17.62 0.31 -6.95
N MET A 246 -17.84 -0.48 -7.99
CA MET A 246 -18.90 -1.50 -8.04
C MET A 246 -18.44 -2.79 -7.36
N ALA A 247 -19.37 -3.62 -6.87
CA ALA A 247 -19.07 -4.87 -6.15
C ALA A 247 -18.18 -5.87 -6.93
N GLY A 248 -18.15 -5.79 -8.26
CA GLY A 248 -17.30 -6.64 -9.12
C GLY A 248 -15.90 -6.06 -9.42
N GLU A 249 -15.60 -4.85 -8.96
CA GLU A 249 -14.38 -4.11 -9.32
C GLU A 249 -13.25 -4.25 -8.28
N THR A 250 -13.21 -5.37 -7.56
CA THR A 250 -12.25 -5.60 -6.47
C THR A 250 -10.78 -5.48 -6.91
N ASN A 251 -10.46 -5.75 -8.18
CA ASN A 251 -9.10 -5.63 -8.72
C ASN A 251 -8.88 -4.39 -9.58
N TYR A 252 -9.85 -3.47 -9.72
CA TYR A 252 -9.80 -2.41 -10.72
C TYR A 252 -8.52 -1.55 -10.66
N TRP A 253 -8.14 -1.05 -9.48
CA TRP A 253 -6.94 -0.22 -9.33
C TRP A 253 -5.64 -1.01 -9.56
N LYS A 254 -5.64 -2.30 -9.22
CA LYS A 254 -4.53 -3.23 -9.50
C LYS A 254 -4.38 -3.40 -11.01
N ASP A 255 -5.46 -3.80 -11.69
CA ASP A 255 -5.44 -4.07 -13.12
C ASP A 255 -5.08 -2.80 -13.91
N LEU A 256 -5.57 -1.64 -13.48
CA LEU A 256 -5.17 -0.34 -14.01
C LEU A 256 -3.67 -0.09 -13.82
N ALA A 257 -3.13 -0.31 -12.62
CA ALA A 257 -1.70 -0.15 -12.34
C ALA A 257 -0.84 -1.06 -13.21
N GLU A 258 -1.27 -2.30 -13.49
CA GLU A 258 -0.56 -3.23 -14.37
C GLU A 258 -0.46 -2.74 -15.83
N THR A 259 -1.44 -1.94 -16.29
CA THR A 259 -1.38 -1.34 -17.64
C THR A 259 -0.42 -0.14 -17.71
N ILE A 260 -0.21 0.56 -16.60
CA ILE A 260 0.57 1.79 -16.57
C ILE A 260 2.00 1.52 -16.10
N CYS A 261 2.19 0.67 -15.09
CA CYS A 261 3.48 0.43 -14.48
C CYS A 261 4.31 -0.59 -15.27
N VAL A 262 5.63 -0.43 -15.24
CA VAL A 262 6.57 -1.45 -15.73
C VAL A 262 6.94 -2.34 -14.55
N SER A 263 6.22 -3.45 -14.37
CA SER A 263 6.37 -4.28 -13.16
C SER A 263 7.72 -4.97 -13.06
N SER A 264 8.14 -5.23 -11.82
CA SER A 264 9.12 -6.27 -11.56
C SER A 264 8.52 -7.65 -11.87
N ASP A 265 9.37 -8.65 -12.09
CA ASP A 265 8.99 -10.06 -12.25
C ASP A 265 8.62 -10.74 -10.92
N ARG A 266 8.59 -9.98 -9.81
CA ARG A 266 8.20 -10.39 -8.47
C ARG A 266 6.94 -9.62 -8.07
N ASN A 267 5.92 -10.32 -7.60
CA ASN A 267 4.71 -9.67 -7.10
C ASN A 267 4.12 -10.40 -5.89
N ILE A 268 3.33 -9.66 -5.12
CA ILE A 268 2.57 -10.17 -4.00
C ILE A 268 1.18 -9.54 -4.08
N ASP A 269 0.16 -10.38 -3.94
CA ASP A 269 -1.22 -9.99 -4.06
C ASP A 269 -1.99 -10.54 -2.87
N PHE A 270 -2.63 -9.64 -2.12
CA PHE A 270 -3.56 -10.04 -1.08
C PHE A 270 -4.76 -9.12 -1.03
N LEU A 271 -5.86 -9.67 -0.52
CA LEU A 271 -7.06 -8.95 -0.20
C LEU A 271 -7.36 -9.18 1.27
N TYR A 272 -7.71 -8.10 1.95
CA TYR A 272 -8.21 -8.12 3.29
C TYR A 272 -9.45 -7.23 3.34
N GLU A 273 -10.59 -7.80 3.71
CA GLU A 273 -11.77 -7.00 3.96
C GLU A 273 -11.61 -6.34 5.33
N PRO A 274 -11.64 -5.01 5.42
CA PRO A 274 -11.41 -4.31 6.68
C PRO A 274 -12.32 -4.79 7.80
N GLY A 275 -11.69 -5.11 8.93
CA GLY A 275 -12.39 -5.37 10.18
C GLY A 275 -12.65 -4.06 10.91
N GLN A 276 -13.77 -3.95 11.62
CA GLN A 276 -14.05 -2.74 12.41
C GLN A 276 -12.98 -2.50 13.49
N CYS A 277 -12.42 -3.57 14.07
CA CYS A 277 -11.45 -3.50 15.16
C CYS A 277 -10.48 -4.70 15.14
N ILE A 278 -9.34 -4.58 15.83
CA ILE A 278 -8.32 -5.64 15.99
C ILE A 278 -8.83 -6.96 16.61
N HIS A 279 -10.00 -6.95 17.26
CA HIS A 279 -10.61 -8.15 17.87
C HIS A 279 -11.59 -8.87 16.94
N ALA A 280 -11.88 -8.29 15.78
CA ALA A 280 -12.78 -8.82 14.78
C ALA A 280 -12.09 -8.92 13.42
N THR A 281 -10.79 -9.25 13.42
CA THR A 281 -10.02 -9.43 12.19
C THR A 281 -10.36 -10.76 11.53
N SER A 282 -10.44 -10.76 10.20
CA SER A 282 -10.50 -11.98 9.40
C SER A 282 -9.10 -12.47 9.09
N ASP A 283 -8.96 -13.70 8.58
CA ASP A 283 -7.67 -14.12 8.04
C ASP A 283 -7.28 -13.26 6.82
N LEU A 284 -5.99 -13.04 6.66
CA LEU A 284 -5.42 -12.38 5.48
C LEU A 284 -4.84 -13.45 4.56
N GLN A 285 -5.30 -13.46 3.31
CA GLN A 285 -4.94 -14.49 2.33
C GLN A 285 -4.48 -13.86 1.03
N GLY A 286 -3.58 -14.56 0.32
CA GLY A 286 -3.05 -14.05 -0.92
C GLY A 286 -2.13 -15.01 -1.65
N TYR A 287 -1.56 -14.50 -2.74
CA TYR A 287 -0.63 -15.21 -3.60
C TYR A 287 0.64 -14.39 -3.80
N TYR A 288 1.76 -15.06 -3.98
CA TYR A 288 2.99 -14.42 -4.44
C TYR A 288 3.48 -15.06 -5.74
N HIS A 289 4.21 -14.29 -6.54
CA HIS A 289 4.88 -14.78 -7.74
C HIS A 289 6.38 -14.51 -7.63
N LEU A 290 7.15 -15.55 -7.91
CA LEU A 290 8.61 -15.49 -8.03
C LEU A 290 9.03 -16.08 -9.39
N PRO A 291 10.07 -15.52 -10.02
CA PRO A 291 10.68 -16.09 -11.21
C PRO A 291 11.19 -17.52 -10.98
N ALA A 292 11.29 -18.29 -12.06
CA ALA A 292 11.82 -19.64 -12.01
C ALA A 292 13.26 -19.67 -11.44
N GLY A 293 13.50 -20.57 -10.49
CA GLY A 293 14.80 -20.70 -9.82
C GLY A 293 15.00 -19.81 -8.60
N ILE A 294 14.03 -18.94 -8.27
CA ILE A 294 14.03 -18.11 -7.06
C ILE A 294 13.08 -18.72 -6.03
N THR A 295 13.50 -18.77 -4.76
CA THR A 295 12.66 -19.26 -3.67
C THR A 295 12.28 -18.13 -2.71
N LEU A 296 11.12 -18.29 -2.07
CA LEU A 296 10.67 -17.41 -1.01
C LEU A 296 11.55 -17.63 0.23
N LYS A 297 12.14 -16.56 0.75
CA LYS A 297 12.91 -16.59 2.00
C LYS A 297 12.05 -16.16 3.19
N GLU A 298 11.27 -15.10 3.03
CA GLU A 298 10.49 -14.51 4.12
C GLU A 298 9.26 -13.75 3.60
N LEU A 299 8.16 -13.82 4.36
CA LEU A 299 6.99 -12.94 4.23
C LEU A 299 6.78 -12.22 5.56
N LYS A 300 6.79 -10.89 5.54
CA LYS A 300 6.58 -10.02 6.70
C LYS A 300 5.31 -9.21 6.53
N LEU A 301 4.46 -9.22 7.53
CA LEU A 301 3.27 -8.37 7.56
C LEU A 301 3.51 -7.23 8.55
N ASP A 302 3.37 -5.99 8.07
CA ASP A 302 3.45 -4.78 8.87
C ASP A 302 2.08 -4.10 8.93
N LEU A 303 1.81 -3.44 10.05
CA LEU A 303 0.68 -2.54 10.26
C LEU A 303 1.20 -1.10 10.30
N ILE A 304 0.66 -0.23 9.45
CA ILE A 304 1.15 1.14 9.25
C ILE A 304 0.08 2.13 9.67
N ASN A 305 0.42 3.02 10.61
CA ASN A 305 -0.47 4.08 11.07
C ASN A 305 -0.59 5.17 10.00
N LEU A 306 -1.82 5.45 9.55
CA LEU A 306 -2.07 6.39 8.46
C LEU A 306 -1.99 7.87 8.87
N GLN A 307 -1.86 8.16 10.17
CA GLN A 307 -1.74 9.53 10.69
C GLN A 307 -0.31 9.89 11.11
N THR A 308 0.49 8.91 11.52
CA THR A 308 1.87 9.14 11.99
C THR A 308 2.93 8.55 11.07
N GLY A 309 2.57 7.64 10.16
CA GLY A 309 3.51 6.89 9.35
C GLY A 309 4.28 5.81 10.13
N ALA A 310 3.99 5.61 11.42
CA ALA A 310 4.63 4.60 12.24
C ALA A 310 4.34 3.19 11.71
N VAL A 311 5.37 2.34 11.69
CA VAL A 311 5.30 0.96 11.19
C VAL A 311 5.45 0.01 12.37
N TYR A 312 4.51 -0.91 12.53
CA TYR A 312 4.49 -1.92 13.59
C TYR A 312 4.51 -3.32 12.96
N PRO A 313 5.42 -4.20 13.35
CA PRO A 313 5.38 -5.58 12.89
C PRO A 313 4.10 -6.27 13.40
N VAL A 314 3.53 -7.15 12.57
CA VAL A 314 2.40 -8.00 12.96
C VAL A 314 2.93 -9.37 13.35
N ASN A 315 2.68 -9.77 14.60
CA ASN A 315 3.12 -11.05 15.16
C ASN A 315 2.21 -12.19 14.67
N ALA A 316 2.32 -12.52 13.38
CA ALA A 316 1.62 -13.62 12.73
C ALA A 316 2.54 -14.32 11.72
N TYR A 317 2.58 -15.65 11.77
CA TYR A 317 3.37 -16.45 10.83
C TYR A 317 2.49 -16.97 9.71
N PRO A 318 2.92 -16.86 8.44
CA PRO A 318 2.13 -17.32 7.31
C PRO A 318 2.17 -18.85 7.21
N VAL A 319 1.02 -19.45 6.92
CA VAL A 319 0.92 -20.84 6.45
C VAL A 319 1.03 -20.83 4.93
N LEU A 320 1.98 -21.58 4.38
CA LEU A 320 2.25 -21.62 2.93
C LEU A 320 1.69 -22.90 2.28
N SER A 321 1.09 -22.76 1.11
CA SER A 321 0.66 -23.86 0.25
C SER A 321 0.97 -23.55 -1.21
N GLY A 322 2.15 -23.99 -1.67
CA GLY A 322 2.68 -23.55 -2.97
C GLY A 322 2.93 -22.05 -2.95
N ASN A 323 2.34 -21.33 -3.89
CA ASN A 323 2.43 -19.87 -3.98
C ASN A 323 1.34 -19.12 -3.19
N PHE A 324 0.46 -19.86 -2.52
CA PHE A 324 -0.59 -19.29 -1.67
C PHE A 324 -0.10 -19.16 -0.23
N PHE A 325 -0.54 -18.11 0.46
CA PHE A 325 -0.26 -17.91 1.88
C PHE A 325 -1.52 -17.50 2.65
N THR A 326 -1.52 -17.78 3.95
CA THR A 326 -2.55 -17.32 4.90
C THR A 326 -1.90 -16.86 6.20
N PHE A 327 -2.25 -15.66 6.64
CA PHE A 327 -1.98 -15.16 7.99
C PHE A 327 -3.26 -15.32 8.81
N ASN A 328 -3.16 -16.13 9.87
CA ASN A 328 -4.21 -16.26 10.87
C ASN A 328 -3.87 -15.34 12.03
N PHE A 329 -4.73 -14.37 12.32
CA PHE A 329 -4.49 -13.45 13.43
C PHE A 329 -4.89 -14.09 14.75
N VAL A 330 -4.08 -13.84 15.78
CA VAL A 330 -4.32 -14.26 17.16
C VAL A 330 -4.30 -13.04 18.07
N THR A 331 -4.70 -13.21 19.32
CA THR A 331 -4.89 -12.11 20.28
C THR A 331 -3.69 -11.17 20.40
N TYR A 332 -2.46 -11.68 20.23
CA TYR A 332 -1.21 -10.91 20.36
C TYR A 332 -0.62 -10.44 19.02
N SER A 333 -1.29 -10.67 17.88
CA SER A 333 -0.75 -10.30 16.57
C SER A 333 -0.47 -8.80 16.43
N PHE A 334 -1.12 -7.95 17.24
CA PHE A 334 -1.01 -6.49 17.19
C PHE A 334 -0.35 -5.88 18.44
N ASP A 335 0.32 -6.69 19.26
CA ASP A 335 0.89 -6.25 20.55
C ASP A 335 1.90 -5.10 20.41
N ASP A 336 2.66 -5.03 19.31
CA ASP A 336 3.62 -3.95 19.10
C ASP A 336 2.93 -2.59 18.89
N ALA A 337 1.84 -2.55 18.10
CA ALA A 337 1.04 -1.35 17.90
C ALA A 337 0.31 -0.94 19.20
N LEU A 338 -0.23 -1.91 19.94
CA LEU A 338 -0.91 -1.69 21.22
C LEU A 338 0.04 -1.17 22.31
N SER A 339 1.22 -1.79 22.45
CA SER A 339 2.23 -1.41 23.43
C SER A 339 2.81 -0.03 23.16
N ALA A 340 2.84 0.38 21.89
CA ALA A 340 3.21 1.74 21.49
C ALA A 340 2.09 2.78 21.71
N GLY A 341 0.90 2.36 22.13
CA GLY A 341 -0.26 3.24 22.28
C GLY A 341 -0.81 3.76 20.95
N SER A 342 -0.61 3.02 19.86
CA SER A 342 -1.11 3.43 18.54
C SER A 342 -2.64 3.41 18.49
N THR A 343 -3.23 4.41 17.86
CA THR A 343 -4.68 4.57 17.71
C THR A 343 -5.02 5.01 16.28
N GLY A 344 -6.29 4.91 15.90
CA GLY A 344 -6.79 5.37 14.60
C GLY A 344 -6.61 4.37 13.46
N PRO A 345 -6.88 4.78 12.21
CA PRO A 345 -6.76 3.97 11.00
C PRO A 345 -5.34 3.51 10.70
N HIS A 346 -5.23 2.22 10.41
CA HIS A 346 -4.02 1.53 10.01
C HIS A 346 -4.22 0.71 8.74
N LYS A 347 -3.12 0.41 8.06
CA LYS A 347 -3.10 -0.39 6.84
C LYS A 347 -2.04 -1.47 6.86
N PHE A 348 -2.35 -2.62 6.26
CA PHE A 348 -1.42 -3.71 6.08
C PHE A 348 -0.49 -3.48 4.90
N ARG A 349 0.79 -3.76 5.12
CA ARG A 349 1.80 -3.90 4.08
C ARG A 349 2.44 -5.27 4.22
N LEU A 350 2.37 -6.06 3.15
CA LEU A 350 3.02 -7.36 3.08
C LEU A 350 4.31 -7.24 2.28
N THR A 351 5.42 -7.67 2.86
CA THR A 351 6.75 -7.64 2.25
C THR A 351 7.25 -9.05 2.03
N MET A 352 7.71 -9.34 0.82
CA MET A 352 8.38 -10.58 0.43
C MET A 352 9.87 -10.33 0.27
N ILE A 353 10.67 -11.25 0.80
CA ILE A 353 12.10 -11.31 0.57
C ILE A 353 12.42 -12.63 -0.11
N ASP A 354 13.16 -12.57 -1.22
CA ASP A 354 13.56 -13.75 -1.96
C ASP A 354 14.91 -14.34 -1.49
N SER A 355 15.31 -15.47 -2.07
CA SER A 355 16.57 -16.16 -1.75
C SER A 355 17.83 -15.33 -1.98
N TYR A 356 17.76 -14.28 -2.79
CA TYR A 356 18.85 -13.35 -3.09
C TYR A 356 18.77 -12.06 -2.27
N GLY A 357 17.74 -11.91 -1.44
CA GLY A 357 17.51 -10.73 -0.63
C GLY A 357 16.81 -9.59 -1.37
N ASN A 358 16.29 -9.82 -2.58
CA ASN A 358 15.48 -8.82 -3.24
C ASN A 358 14.13 -8.70 -2.53
N VAL A 359 13.61 -7.47 -2.50
CA VAL A 359 12.39 -7.12 -1.79
C VAL A 359 11.30 -6.76 -2.78
N ALA A 360 10.11 -7.33 -2.59
CA ALA A 360 8.87 -6.84 -3.17
C ALA A 360 7.89 -6.59 -2.01
N TYR A 361 6.98 -5.65 -2.17
CA TYR A 361 5.90 -5.47 -1.19
C TYR A 361 4.60 -5.16 -1.88
N SER A 362 3.51 -5.24 -1.13
CA SER A 362 2.16 -4.94 -1.59
C SER A 362 1.34 -4.37 -0.45
N TRP A 363 0.37 -3.54 -0.81
CA TRP A 363 -0.64 -3.02 0.09
C TRP A 363 -1.94 -3.82 -0.08
N ASN A 364 -2.84 -3.73 0.90
CA ASN A 364 -4.15 -4.33 0.74
C ASN A 364 -4.87 -3.75 -0.49
N LYS A 365 -5.17 -4.63 -1.45
CA LYS A 365 -5.74 -4.23 -2.74
C LYS A 365 -7.24 -3.97 -2.69
N TYR A 366 -7.88 -4.24 -1.55
CA TYR A 366 -9.32 -4.07 -1.40
C TYR A 366 -9.70 -2.58 -1.60
N PRO A 367 -10.50 -2.24 -2.64
CA PRO A 367 -10.55 -0.87 -3.16
C PRO A 367 -11.55 0.02 -2.42
N TYR A 368 -12.40 -0.56 -1.57
CA TYR A 368 -13.58 0.11 -1.02
C TYR A 368 -13.30 0.99 0.20
N PHE A 369 -12.17 0.81 0.87
CA PHE A 369 -11.88 1.46 2.15
C PHE A 369 -10.50 2.11 2.19
N ASP A 370 -10.38 3.18 2.98
CA ASP A 370 -9.15 3.95 3.13
C ASP A 370 -8.13 3.24 4.03
N PHE A 371 -8.61 2.40 4.95
CA PHE A 371 -7.81 1.68 5.95
C PHE A 371 -8.25 0.20 6.04
N ASP A 372 -7.44 -0.60 6.72
CA ASP A 372 -7.68 -2.03 6.94
C ASP A 372 -8.18 -2.31 8.36
N ILE A 373 -7.63 -1.61 9.35
CA ILE A 373 -8.01 -1.73 10.76
C ILE A 373 -8.12 -0.34 11.37
N ASP A 374 -9.16 -0.09 12.16
CA ASP A 374 -9.19 1.08 13.05
C ASP A 374 -8.85 0.65 14.49
N MET A 375 -7.77 1.22 15.03
CA MET A 375 -7.33 1.01 16.41
C MET A 375 -7.97 2.00 17.40
N SER A 376 -8.85 2.89 16.93
CA SER A 376 -9.62 3.81 17.79
C SER A 376 -10.74 3.12 18.58
N CYS A 377 -11.07 1.88 18.24
CA CYS A 377 -12.09 1.11 18.93
C CYS A 377 -11.82 1.06 20.43
N GLN A 378 -12.88 1.26 21.22
CA GLN A 378 -12.84 0.97 22.65
C GLN A 378 -12.48 -0.49 22.81
N THR A 379 -11.22 -0.75 23.16
CA THR A 379 -10.88 -1.95 23.88
C THR A 379 -11.83 -1.98 25.09
N PRO A 380 -12.54 -3.07 25.38
CA PRO A 380 -12.71 -3.41 26.78
C PRO A 380 -11.29 -3.57 27.30
N LEU A 381 -10.74 -2.46 27.79
CA LEU A 381 -9.58 -2.38 28.65
C LEU A 381 -9.96 -3.12 29.93
N ASN A 382 -10.07 -4.43 29.85
CA ASN A 382 -9.36 -5.22 30.83
C ASN A 382 -7.90 -4.92 30.52
N ALA A 383 -7.43 -3.80 31.07
CA ALA A 383 -6.02 -3.58 31.29
C ALA A 383 -5.51 -4.88 31.89
N ARG A 384 -4.87 -5.72 31.06
CA ARG A 384 -4.11 -6.85 31.55
C ARG A 384 -2.96 -6.19 32.29
N SER A 385 -3.16 -6.01 33.59
CA SER A 385 -2.08 -6.14 34.56
C SER A 385 -1.22 -7.30 34.06
N SER A 386 0.00 -6.96 33.66
CA SER A 386 1.01 -7.88 33.15
C SER A 386 1.52 -8.77 34.29
N VAL A 387 0.63 -9.57 34.85
CA VAL A 387 0.95 -10.75 35.62
C VAL A 387 -0.01 -11.82 35.09
N GLU A 388 0.38 -12.43 33.97
CA GLU A 388 -0.10 -13.77 33.69
C GLU A 388 0.23 -14.61 34.93
N GLU A 389 -0.78 -15.08 35.67
CA GLU A 389 -0.55 -16.04 36.75
C GLU A 389 0.12 -17.26 36.11
N LYS A 390 1.44 -17.37 36.31
CA LYS A 390 2.23 -18.50 35.84
C LYS A 390 1.54 -19.78 36.28
N PHE A 391 1.30 -20.71 35.37
CA PHE A 391 0.65 -21.96 35.70
C PHE A 391 1.44 -22.76 36.75
N ILE A 392 2.78 -22.68 36.70
CA ILE A 392 3.70 -23.26 37.68
C ILE A 392 4.55 -22.17 38.30
N THR A 393 4.68 -22.18 39.63
CA THR A 393 5.66 -21.38 40.37
C THR A 393 6.72 -22.29 40.97
N LEU A 394 8.00 -22.00 40.73
CA LEU A 394 9.13 -22.79 41.24
C LEU A 394 9.79 -22.07 42.43
N THR A 395 9.82 -22.70 43.59
CA THR A 395 10.37 -22.09 44.82
C THR A 395 11.15 -23.08 45.70
N PRO A 396 12.34 -22.73 46.21
CA PRO A 396 13.12 -21.55 45.83
C PRO A 396 13.70 -21.70 44.40
N ASN A 397 13.87 -20.57 43.71
CA ASN A 397 14.61 -20.48 42.46
C ASN A 397 15.43 -19.18 42.45
N PRO A 398 16.77 -19.23 42.53
CA PRO A 398 17.64 -20.40 42.45
C PRO A 398 17.49 -21.41 43.63
N THR A 399 17.92 -22.66 43.42
CA THR A 399 17.89 -23.77 44.40
C THR A 399 19.28 -24.40 44.58
N HIS A 400 19.48 -25.14 45.69
CA HIS A 400 20.64 -26.01 45.90
C HIS A 400 20.37 -27.49 45.55
N GLY A 401 19.23 -27.77 44.91
CA GLY A 401 18.81 -29.12 44.52
C GLY A 401 17.39 -29.43 44.94
N LEU A 402 16.93 -28.91 46.09
CA LEU A 402 15.56 -29.10 46.58
C LEU A 402 14.69 -27.89 46.24
N PHE A 403 13.60 -28.11 45.51
CA PHE A 403 12.60 -27.06 45.23
C PHE A 403 11.21 -27.65 45.06
N LYS A 404 10.21 -26.79 45.09
CA LYS A 404 8.80 -27.11 44.89
C LYS A 404 8.31 -26.53 43.56
N ALA A 405 7.54 -27.32 42.83
CA ALA A 405 6.66 -26.84 41.77
C ALA A 405 5.25 -26.68 42.34
N ILE A 406 4.78 -25.44 42.42
CA ILE A 406 3.43 -25.08 42.88
C ILE A 406 2.56 -24.86 41.65
N LEU A 407 1.49 -25.63 41.52
CA LEU A 407 0.52 -25.50 40.43
C LEU A 407 -0.57 -24.51 40.83
N ASN A 408 -0.64 -23.38 40.12
CA ASN A 408 -1.58 -22.29 40.41
C ASN A 408 -3.00 -22.58 39.89
N LYS A 409 -3.18 -23.68 39.15
CA LYS A 409 -4.50 -24.19 38.71
C LYS A 409 -4.64 -25.66 39.09
N GLU A 410 -5.86 -26.05 39.45
CA GLU A 410 -6.17 -27.44 39.74
C GLU A 410 -6.12 -28.29 38.46
N ILE A 411 -5.33 -29.36 38.49
CA ILE A 411 -5.33 -30.38 37.44
C ILE A 411 -5.84 -31.71 37.98
N THR A 412 -6.65 -32.40 37.19
CA THR A 412 -7.20 -33.71 37.56
C THR A 412 -6.13 -34.79 37.46
N SER A 413 -5.35 -34.77 36.37
CA SER A 413 -4.13 -35.57 36.22
C SER A 413 -3.16 -34.99 35.19
N GLY A 414 -1.89 -35.41 35.22
CA GLY A 414 -0.85 -34.99 34.29
C GLY A 414 0.52 -35.62 34.57
N THR A 415 1.55 -35.16 33.88
CA THR A 415 2.95 -35.56 34.09
C THR A 415 3.85 -34.34 34.29
N LEU A 416 4.58 -34.31 35.40
CA LEU A 416 5.65 -33.35 35.64
C LEU A 416 6.99 -33.99 35.30
N GLU A 417 7.75 -33.31 34.47
CA GLU A 417 9.07 -33.73 34.00
C GLU A 417 10.08 -32.63 34.26
N VAL A 418 11.30 -32.99 34.66
CA VAL A 418 12.44 -32.07 34.68
C VAL A 418 13.51 -32.61 33.76
N SER A 419 13.97 -31.80 32.82
CA SER A 419 15.05 -32.15 31.89
C SER A 419 16.24 -31.21 32.03
N ASP A 420 17.44 -31.72 31.74
CA ASP A 420 18.62 -30.89 31.56
C ASP A 420 18.60 -30.14 30.22
N MET A 421 19.58 -29.26 29.98
CA MET A 421 19.70 -28.49 28.73
C MET A 421 19.99 -29.34 27.49
N THR A 422 20.36 -30.61 27.65
CA THR A 422 20.54 -31.57 26.54
C THR A 422 19.27 -32.38 26.26
N GLY A 423 18.19 -32.14 27.00
CA GLY A 423 16.90 -32.81 26.84
C GLY A 423 16.81 -34.14 27.58
N ASN A 424 17.79 -34.51 28.42
CA ASN A 424 17.68 -35.74 29.21
C ASN A 424 16.76 -35.49 30.41
N THR A 425 15.74 -36.33 30.56
CA THR A 425 14.86 -36.33 31.74
C THR A 425 15.65 -36.74 32.98
N VAL A 426 15.74 -35.84 33.96
CA VAL A 426 16.43 -36.07 35.23
C VAL A 426 15.47 -36.36 36.39
N PHE A 427 14.18 -36.02 36.24
CA PHE A 427 13.09 -36.29 37.16
C PHE A 427 11.76 -36.43 36.39
N ASN A 428 10.88 -37.33 36.80
CA ASN A 428 9.54 -37.49 36.26
C ASN A 428 8.58 -37.97 37.35
N LYS A 429 7.38 -37.38 37.42
CA LYS A 429 6.31 -37.79 38.33
C LYS A 429 4.94 -37.62 37.65
N ILE A 430 4.07 -38.62 37.82
CA ILE A 430 2.64 -38.49 37.47
C ILE A 430 1.96 -37.66 38.57
N VAL A 431 1.25 -36.60 38.16
CA VAL A 431 0.48 -35.72 39.04
C VAL A 431 -0.99 -36.12 38.97
N ARG A 432 -1.66 -36.21 40.13
CA ARG A 432 -3.06 -36.58 40.36
C ARG A 432 -3.65 -35.67 41.43
N GLY A 433 -3.92 -34.41 41.07
CA GLY A 433 -4.52 -33.42 41.96
C GLY A 433 -3.58 -32.82 43.01
N GLU A 434 -2.27 -33.13 43.01
CA GLU A 434 -1.34 -32.43 43.90
C GLU A 434 -1.15 -30.97 43.45
N LYS A 435 -1.25 -30.03 44.40
CA LYS A 435 -0.95 -28.60 44.17
C LYS A 435 0.52 -28.25 44.34
N GLU A 436 1.24 -29.04 45.14
CA GLU A 436 2.68 -28.87 45.37
C GLU A 436 3.41 -30.17 45.10
N ILE A 437 4.46 -30.11 44.28
CA ILE A 437 5.33 -31.24 43.99
C ILE A 437 6.74 -30.90 44.44
N GLU A 438 7.27 -31.67 45.38
CA GLU A 438 8.67 -31.59 45.80
C GLU A 438 9.57 -32.30 44.78
N ILE A 439 10.66 -31.63 44.40
CA ILE A 439 11.61 -32.10 43.40
C ILE A 439 13.01 -32.03 44.00
N ASP A 440 13.74 -33.13 43.88
CA ASP A 440 15.12 -33.27 44.37
C ASP A 440 16.10 -33.52 43.21
N LEU A 441 16.93 -32.50 42.95
CA LEU A 441 18.05 -32.51 42.03
C LEU A 441 19.41 -32.45 42.75
N THR A 442 19.46 -32.74 44.05
CA THR A 442 20.69 -32.62 44.86
C THR A 442 21.84 -33.44 44.27
N ALA A 443 21.57 -34.63 43.72
CA ALA A 443 22.53 -35.49 43.06
C ALA A 443 22.95 -35.06 41.63
N ARG A 444 22.33 -34.01 41.07
CA ARG A 444 22.60 -33.51 39.71
C ARG A 444 23.64 -32.39 39.70
N LYS A 445 24.25 -32.09 38.55
CA LYS A 445 25.25 -31.00 38.46
C LYS A 445 24.59 -29.64 38.63
N GLU A 446 25.35 -28.63 39.04
CA GLU A 446 24.92 -27.23 38.97
C GLU A 446 24.60 -26.87 37.51
N GLY A 447 23.60 -26.01 37.30
CA GLY A 447 23.13 -25.66 35.95
C GLY A 447 21.66 -25.28 35.87
N VAL A 448 21.19 -25.08 34.63
CA VAL A 448 19.79 -24.75 34.32
C VAL A 448 19.05 -26.03 33.96
N TYR A 449 17.83 -26.17 34.52
CA TYR A 449 16.92 -27.27 34.22
C TYR A 449 15.57 -26.71 33.78
N MET A 450 14.90 -27.45 32.89
CA MET A 450 13.54 -27.13 32.42
C MET A 450 12.54 -28.01 33.16
N VAL A 451 11.55 -27.40 33.81
CA VAL A 451 10.42 -28.10 34.42
C VAL A 451 9.24 -28.00 33.47
N ARG A 452 8.68 -29.13 33.05
CA ARG A 452 7.55 -29.22 32.14
C ARG A 452 6.40 -29.97 32.80
N VAL A 453 5.18 -29.44 32.74
CA VAL A 453 3.96 -30.13 33.14
C VAL A 453 3.10 -30.33 31.90
N THR A 454 2.68 -31.56 31.66
CA THR A 454 1.72 -31.91 30.62
C THR A 454 0.42 -32.37 31.28
N THR A 455 -0.70 -31.71 30.99
CA THR A 455 -2.01 -32.06 31.56
C THR A 455 -2.65 -33.24 30.82
N ASP A 456 -3.69 -33.83 31.40
CA ASP A 456 -4.56 -34.82 30.74
C ASP A 456 -5.27 -34.30 29.48
N LYS A 457 -5.41 -32.99 29.35
CA LYS A 457 -5.87 -32.30 28.13
C LYS A 457 -4.77 -32.04 27.11
N ASN A 458 -3.56 -32.58 27.34
CA ASN A 458 -2.39 -32.41 26.49
C ASN A 458 -1.89 -30.94 26.39
N GLU A 459 -2.19 -30.11 27.41
CA GLU A 459 -1.64 -28.76 27.54
C GLU A 459 -0.26 -28.83 28.19
N ILE A 460 0.70 -28.05 27.68
CA ILE A 460 2.09 -28.09 28.13
C ILE A 460 2.47 -26.74 28.73
N TYR A 461 2.97 -26.76 29.97
CA TYR A 461 3.47 -25.59 30.69
C TYR A 461 4.92 -25.82 31.07
N SER A 462 5.78 -24.81 30.94
CA SER A 462 7.21 -24.95 31.20
C SER A 462 7.80 -23.76 31.96
N GLU A 463 8.70 -24.02 32.90
CA GLU A 463 9.43 -23.02 33.68
C GLU A 463 10.88 -23.44 33.89
N LYS A 464 11.78 -22.45 34.02
CA LYS A 464 13.21 -22.70 34.25
C LYS A 464 13.56 -22.66 35.73
N VAL A 465 14.40 -23.60 36.18
CA VAL A 465 15.00 -23.57 37.52
C VAL A 465 16.53 -23.54 37.42
N ILE A 466 17.15 -22.74 38.27
CA ILE A 466 18.61 -22.59 38.34
C ILE A 466 19.10 -23.31 39.59
N LYS A 467 19.89 -24.38 39.42
CA LYS A 467 20.59 -25.04 40.52
C LYS A 467 21.99 -24.43 40.69
N LYS A 468 22.25 -23.89 41.87
CA LYS A 468 23.54 -23.34 42.31
C LYS A 468 24.35 -24.31 43.14
#